data_AF-A0A356KXQ4-F1
#
_entry.id   AF-A0A356KXQ4-F1
#
_cell.length_a   1.000
_cell.length_b   1.000
_cell.length_c   1.000
_cell.angle_alpha   90.00
_cell.angle_beta   90.00
_cell.angle_gamma   90.00
#
_symmetry.space_group_name_H-M   'P 1'
#
loop_
_entity.id
_entity.type
_entity.pdbx_description
1 polymer ?
#
loop_
_entity_poly.entity_id
_entity_poly.type
_entity_poly.pdbx_seq_one_letter_code
_entity_poly.pdbx_strand_id
1 'polypeptide(L)'
;GWRIGYAVGPESLIKAASKIQSQSTSGACAIAQAASAAALDKAGEDAERMRQAFARRCELATELFKEIPGVRVPQALGAFYVFPDFSAYYGSTIEGTEITDSLALSELLLDKALVAAVPGGAFGADGHLRFSYALGESEIREGIGRVKDLLAKADPQPKG
;
A
#
# COMPACT_ATOMS: atom_id res chain seq x y z
N GLY A 1 0.87 1.83 -16.12
CA GLY A 1 0.15 2.19 -17.36
C GLY A 1 0.09 1.07 -18.40
N TRP A 2 1.21 0.47 -18.78
CA TRP A 2 1.38 -0.36 -19.99
C TRP A 2 0.59 -1.67 -20.12
N ARG A 3 -0.06 -2.14 -19.04
CA ARG A 3 -0.98 -3.30 -19.02
C ARG A 3 -0.41 -4.60 -19.58
N ILE A 4 0.81 -4.98 -19.19
CA ILE A 4 1.40 -6.28 -19.49
C ILE A 4 1.52 -7.12 -18.22
N GLY A 5 1.14 -8.40 -18.33
CA GLY A 5 1.39 -9.45 -17.36
C GLY A 5 1.57 -10.77 -18.10
N TYR A 6 2.27 -11.72 -17.49
CA TYR A 6 2.50 -13.05 -18.05
C TYR A 6 2.42 -14.10 -16.95
N ALA A 7 2.15 -15.34 -17.33
CA ALA A 7 2.14 -16.49 -16.43
C ALA A 7 2.88 -17.65 -17.11
N VAL A 8 3.57 -18.46 -16.31
CA VAL A 8 4.23 -19.69 -16.75
C VAL A 8 3.70 -20.82 -15.87
N GLY A 9 3.30 -21.94 -16.48
CA GLY A 9 2.67 -23.04 -15.77
C GLY A 9 2.41 -24.25 -16.68
N PRO A 10 1.71 -25.27 -16.17
CA PRO A 10 1.40 -26.49 -16.94
C PRO A 10 0.71 -26.17 -18.28
N GLU A 11 1.15 -26.85 -19.33
CA GLU A 11 0.69 -26.58 -20.71
C GLU A 11 -0.84 -26.63 -20.85
N SER A 12 -1.48 -27.61 -20.21
CA SER A 12 -2.95 -27.76 -20.22
C SER A 12 -3.67 -26.54 -19.63
N LEU A 13 -3.15 -25.97 -18.54
CA LEU A 13 -3.69 -24.78 -17.90
C LEU A 13 -3.44 -23.52 -18.74
N ILE A 14 -2.24 -23.36 -19.28
CA ILE A 14 -1.91 -22.21 -20.14
C ILE A 14 -2.77 -22.22 -21.40
N LYS A 15 -2.97 -23.37 -22.05
CA LYS A 15 -3.87 -23.50 -23.21
C LYS A 15 -5.31 -23.11 -22.86
N ALA A 16 -5.82 -23.56 -21.71
CA ALA A 16 -7.15 -23.20 -21.26
C ALA A 16 -7.28 -21.67 -21.01
N ALA A 17 -6.29 -21.07 -20.35
CA ALA A 17 -6.24 -19.62 -20.12
C ALA A 17 -6.15 -18.83 -21.43
N SER A 18 -5.31 -19.25 -22.39
CA SER A 18 -5.20 -18.63 -23.71
C SER A 18 -6.51 -18.69 -24.50
N LYS A 19 -7.26 -19.80 -24.40
CA LYS A 19 -8.57 -19.93 -25.02
C LYS A 19 -9.55 -18.87 -24.49
N ILE A 20 -9.60 -18.67 -23.17
CA ILE A 20 -10.41 -17.63 -22.54
C ILE A 20 -9.95 -16.24 -23.03
N GLN A 21 -8.66 -15.95 -22.96
CA GLN A 21 -8.11 -14.64 -23.37
C GLN A 21 -8.46 -14.29 -24.83
N SER A 22 -8.43 -15.26 -25.74
CA SER A 22 -8.77 -15.05 -27.16
C SER A 22 -10.18 -14.52 -27.37
N GLN A 23 -11.12 -14.86 -26.48
CA GLN A 23 -12.52 -14.43 -26.54
C GLN A 23 -12.80 -13.20 -25.67
N SER A 24 -11.87 -12.80 -24.79
CA SER A 24 -12.05 -11.65 -23.89
C SER A 24 -11.35 -10.39 -24.38
N THR A 25 -10.08 -10.50 -24.78
CA THR A 25 -9.24 -9.34 -25.11
C THR A 25 -8.37 -9.56 -26.34
N SER A 26 -8.42 -10.75 -26.96
CA SER A 26 -7.47 -11.20 -27.98
C SER A 26 -6.03 -11.25 -27.43
N GLY A 27 -5.22 -10.24 -27.73
CA GLY A 27 -3.82 -10.14 -27.30
C GLY A 27 -3.52 -8.79 -26.67
N ALA A 28 -2.44 -8.71 -25.90
CA ALA A 28 -2.00 -7.45 -25.32
C ALA A 28 -1.44 -6.49 -26.39
N CYS A 29 -1.37 -5.19 -26.09
CA CYS A 29 -0.85 -4.17 -27.00
C CYS A 29 0.55 -4.52 -27.51
N ALA A 30 0.73 -4.60 -28.84
CA ALA A 30 1.99 -5.02 -29.46
C ALA A 30 3.18 -4.10 -29.11
N ILE A 31 2.95 -2.79 -29.01
CA ILE A 31 3.97 -1.82 -28.59
C ILE A 31 4.42 -2.11 -27.14
N ALA A 32 3.48 -2.39 -26.24
CA ALA A 32 3.78 -2.72 -24.85
C ALA A 32 4.50 -4.08 -24.72
N GLN A 33 4.20 -5.06 -25.59
CA GLN A 33 4.93 -6.31 -25.66
C GLN A 33 6.40 -6.09 -26.07
N ALA A 34 6.65 -5.28 -27.10
CA ALA A 34 8.01 -4.95 -27.54
C ALA A 34 8.80 -4.22 -26.44
N ALA A 35 8.17 -3.25 -25.75
CA ALA A 35 8.77 -2.58 -24.61
C ALA A 35 9.08 -3.54 -23.45
N SER A 36 8.19 -4.50 -23.18
CA SER A 36 8.39 -5.50 -22.11
C SER A 36 9.52 -6.46 -22.42
N ALA A 37 9.67 -6.87 -23.69
CA ALA A 37 10.80 -7.70 -24.12
C ALA A 37 12.14 -6.97 -23.91
N ALA A 38 12.22 -5.68 -24.27
CA ALA A 38 13.40 -4.87 -23.99
C ALA A 38 13.66 -4.70 -22.49
N ALA A 39 12.61 -4.52 -21.68
CA ALA A 39 12.73 -4.38 -20.24
C ALA A 39 13.26 -5.67 -19.57
N LEU A 40 12.80 -6.84 -20.00
CA LEU A 40 13.28 -8.13 -19.47
C LEU A 40 14.78 -8.36 -19.70
N ASP A 41 15.30 -7.85 -20.82
CA ASP A 41 16.72 -7.99 -21.18
C ASP A 41 17.60 -6.93 -20.51
N LYS A 42 17.11 -5.68 -20.36
CA LYS A 42 17.98 -4.51 -20.09
C LYS A 42 17.71 -3.78 -18.78
N ALA A 43 16.59 -4.01 -18.10
CA ALA A 43 16.18 -3.17 -16.96
C ALA A 43 16.82 -3.55 -15.62
N GLY A 44 17.80 -4.46 -15.58
CA GLY A 44 18.37 -4.98 -14.33
C GLY A 44 18.93 -3.91 -13.39
N GLU A 45 19.74 -2.99 -13.91
CA GLU A 45 20.33 -1.90 -13.12
C GLU A 45 19.27 -0.91 -12.60
N ASP A 46 18.29 -0.56 -13.45
CA ASP A 46 17.17 0.29 -13.06
C ASP A 46 16.30 -0.36 -11.98
N ALA A 47 16.03 -1.66 -12.11
CA ALA A 47 15.28 -2.43 -11.12
C ALA A 47 16.00 -2.47 -9.77
N GLU A 48 17.32 -2.68 -9.75
CA GLU A 48 18.11 -2.67 -8.51
C GLU A 48 18.14 -1.28 -7.87
N ARG A 49 18.31 -0.22 -8.66
CA ARG A 49 18.23 1.17 -8.17
C ARG A 49 16.86 1.46 -7.55
N MET A 50 15.78 1.03 -8.19
CA MET A 50 14.43 1.14 -7.64
C MET A 50 14.28 0.32 -6.36
N ARG A 51 14.74 -0.93 -6.32
CA ARG A 51 14.69 -1.80 -5.13
C ARG A 51 15.34 -1.13 -3.93
N GLN A 52 16.53 -0.55 -4.09
CA GLN A 52 17.24 0.16 -3.02
C GLN A 52 16.47 1.41 -2.54
N ALA A 53 15.91 2.19 -3.46
CA ALA A 53 15.11 3.35 -3.10
C ALA A 53 13.85 2.95 -2.32
N PHE A 54 13.16 1.89 -2.75
CA PHE A 54 11.98 1.38 -2.04
C PHE A 54 12.32 0.76 -0.68
N ALA A 55 13.48 0.11 -0.53
CA ALA A 55 13.92 -0.40 0.76
C ALA A 55 14.10 0.73 1.79
N ARG A 56 14.79 1.83 1.41
CA ARG A 56 14.95 3.01 2.27
C ARG A 56 13.63 3.66 2.64
N ARG A 57 12.71 3.80 1.67
CA ARG A 57 11.37 4.37 1.89
C ARG A 57 10.50 3.48 2.79
N CYS A 58 10.61 2.17 2.65
CA CYS A 58 9.93 1.19 3.51
C CYS A 58 10.39 1.34 4.96
N GLU A 59 11.70 1.41 5.18
CA GLU A 59 12.28 1.62 6.51
C GLU A 59 11.84 2.96 7.09
N LEU A 60 11.96 4.05 6.32
CA LEU A 60 11.50 5.38 6.72
C LEU A 60 10.03 5.39 7.14
N ALA A 61 9.13 4.87 6.30
CA ALA A 61 7.70 4.85 6.61
C ALA A 61 7.41 3.99 7.86
N THR A 62 8.08 2.85 7.99
CA THR A 62 7.93 1.94 9.14
C THR A 62 8.33 2.63 10.44
N GLU A 63 9.49 3.29 10.47
CA GLU A 63 9.97 3.97 11.67
C GLU A 63 9.07 5.15 12.05
N LEU A 64 8.62 5.96 11.09
CA LEU A 64 7.70 7.07 11.36
C LEU A 64 6.37 6.59 11.95
N PHE A 65 5.80 5.49 11.46
CA PHE A 65 4.56 4.95 12.03
C PHE A 65 4.76 4.35 13.42
N LYS A 66 5.93 3.75 13.71
CA LYS A 66 6.26 3.25 15.06
C LYS A 66 6.36 4.36 16.11
N GLU A 67 6.63 5.60 15.69
CA GLU A 67 6.62 6.75 16.60
C GLU A 67 5.22 7.19 17.04
N ILE A 68 4.14 6.66 16.43
CA ILE A 68 2.77 6.98 16.81
C ILE A 68 2.34 6.06 17.97
N PRO A 69 1.98 6.61 19.15
CA PRO A 69 1.57 5.80 20.29
C PRO A 69 0.43 4.82 19.96
N GLY A 70 0.55 3.57 20.39
CA GLY A 70 -0.48 2.55 20.16
C GLY A 70 -0.52 1.96 18.75
N VAL A 71 0.21 2.51 17.77
CA VAL A 71 0.29 1.95 16.41
C VAL A 71 1.31 0.82 16.37
N ARG A 72 0.91 -0.34 15.84
CA ARG A 72 1.82 -1.47 15.61
C ARG A 72 2.09 -1.58 14.12
N VAL A 73 3.36 -1.72 13.74
CA VAL A 73 3.75 -1.78 12.32
C VAL A 73 4.46 -3.10 12.05
N PRO A 74 3.82 -4.03 11.33
CA PRO A 74 4.49 -5.23 10.84
C PRO A 74 5.63 -4.86 9.88
N GLN A 75 6.74 -5.59 9.95
CA GLN A 75 7.85 -5.40 9.00
C GLN A 75 7.41 -5.87 7.60
N ALA A 76 7.43 -4.97 6.62
CA ALA A 76 7.19 -5.33 5.23
C ALA A 76 8.44 -5.96 4.61
N LEU A 77 8.28 -7.12 3.95
CA LEU A 77 9.37 -7.86 3.30
C LEU A 77 9.44 -7.62 1.78
N GLY A 78 8.48 -6.90 1.22
CA GLY A 78 8.38 -6.66 -0.21
C GLY A 78 7.21 -5.76 -0.58
N ALA A 79 6.98 -5.60 -1.89
CA ALA A 79 6.07 -4.60 -2.45
C ALA A 79 6.44 -3.16 -2.04
N PHE A 80 5.47 -2.25 -2.06
CA PHE A 80 5.65 -0.84 -1.74
C PHE A 80 4.56 -0.29 -0.80
N TYR A 81 4.11 -1.11 0.14
CA TYR A 81 3.06 -0.77 1.10
C TYR A 81 3.49 -1.05 2.53
N VAL A 82 3.10 -0.17 3.46
CA VAL A 82 3.05 -0.48 4.89
C VAL A 82 1.60 -0.69 5.31
N PHE A 83 1.40 -1.55 6.29
CA PHE A 83 0.08 -1.93 6.79
C PHE A 83 0.03 -1.82 8.32
N PRO A 84 0.15 -0.61 8.88
CA PRO A 84 0.05 -0.39 10.32
C PRO A 84 -1.34 -0.70 10.89
N ASP A 85 -1.35 -1.20 12.11
CA ASP A 85 -2.53 -1.45 12.96
C ASP A 85 -2.79 -0.24 13.87
N PHE A 86 -3.99 0.32 13.75
CA PHE A 86 -4.52 1.45 14.53
C PHE A 86 -5.68 1.05 15.43
N SER A 87 -5.93 -0.25 15.63
CA SER A 87 -7.05 -0.75 16.44
C SER A 87 -7.03 -0.23 17.89
N ALA A 88 -5.88 0.24 18.38
CA ALA A 88 -5.75 0.94 19.66
C ALA A 88 -6.49 2.29 19.70
N TYR A 89 -6.85 2.88 18.57
CA TYR A 89 -7.60 4.15 18.51
C TYR A 89 -9.11 3.94 18.39
N TYR A 90 -9.60 2.70 18.35
CA TYR A 90 -11.02 2.44 18.18
C TYR A 90 -11.81 2.81 19.44
N GLY A 91 -12.93 3.49 19.26
CA GLY A 91 -13.75 4.10 20.32
C GLY A 91 -13.30 5.50 20.72
N SER A 92 -12.16 5.99 20.22
CA SER A 92 -11.76 7.38 20.42
C SER A 92 -12.55 8.32 19.50
N THR A 93 -12.79 9.55 19.95
CA THR A 93 -13.44 10.60 19.15
C THR A 93 -12.46 11.74 18.90
N ILE A 94 -12.23 12.08 17.64
CA ILE A 94 -11.38 13.21 17.23
C ILE A 94 -12.25 14.19 16.44
N GLU A 95 -12.30 15.44 16.88
CA GLU A 95 -13.03 16.52 16.19
C GLU A 95 -14.50 16.16 15.84
N GLY A 96 -15.17 15.44 16.75
CA GLY A 96 -16.56 15.03 16.59
C GLY A 96 -16.78 13.77 15.73
N THR A 97 -15.71 13.10 15.29
CA THR A 97 -15.79 11.82 14.56
C THR A 97 -15.28 10.69 15.45
N GLU A 98 -16.15 9.71 15.73
CA GLU A 98 -15.76 8.49 16.44
C GLU A 98 -15.07 7.51 15.49
N ILE A 99 -13.95 6.94 15.93
CA ILE A 99 -13.20 5.94 15.18
C ILE A 99 -13.77 4.57 15.51
N THR A 100 -14.70 4.07 14.69
CA THR A 100 -15.35 2.77 14.93
C THR A 100 -14.67 1.60 14.25
N ASP A 101 -14.07 1.85 13.08
CA ASP A 101 -13.46 0.84 12.22
C ASP A 101 -12.40 1.48 11.29
N SER A 102 -11.82 0.67 10.39
CA SER A 102 -10.78 1.13 9.47
C SER A 102 -11.31 2.10 8.41
N LEU A 103 -12.59 2.03 8.05
CA LEU A 103 -13.21 2.95 7.10
C LEU A 103 -13.34 4.33 7.74
N ALA A 104 -13.97 4.42 8.91
CA ALA A 104 -14.13 5.66 9.68
C ALA A 104 -12.78 6.34 9.93
N LEU A 105 -11.75 5.57 10.29
CA LEU A 105 -10.40 6.13 10.44
C LEU A 105 -9.85 6.67 9.11
N SER A 106 -9.98 5.93 8.01
CA SER A 106 -9.47 6.38 6.71
C SER A 106 -10.15 7.65 6.20
N GLU A 107 -11.45 7.79 6.44
CA GLU A 107 -12.23 8.99 6.11
C GLU A 107 -11.81 10.17 7.00
N LEU A 108 -11.63 9.94 8.30
CA LEU A 108 -11.13 10.95 9.23
C LEU A 108 -9.74 11.48 8.82
N LEU A 109 -8.82 10.59 8.45
CA LEU A 109 -7.48 10.98 7.96
C LEU A 109 -7.58 11.80 6.66
N LEU A 110 -8.46 11.41 5.74
CA LEU A 110 -8.67 12.12 4.49
C LEU A 110 -9.23 13.52 4.74
N ASP A 111 -10.27 13.64 5.56
CA ASP A 111 -10.98 14.90 5.76
C ASP A 111 -10.20 15.89 6.63
N LYS A 112 -9.49 15.41 7.66
CA LYS A 112 -8.86 16.27 8.68
C LYS A 112 -7.35 16.41 8.51
N ALA A 113 -6.67 15.35 8.06
CA ALA A 113 -5.22 15.39 7.83
C ALA A 113 -4.85 15.53 6.34
N LEU A 114 -5.83 15.43 5.42
CA LEU A 114 -5.59 15.41 3.97
C LEU A 114 -4.65 14.26 3.57
N VAL A 115 -4.77 13.12 4.24
CA VAL A 115 -3.96 11.91 3.97
C VAL A 115 -4.88 10.77 3.57
N ALA A 116 -4.78 10.33 2.33
CA ALA A 116 -5.53 9.20 1.82
C ALA A 116 -4.86 7.87 2.21
N ALA A 117 -5.61 6.98 2.83
CA ALA A 117 -5.23 5.61 3.15
C ALA A 117 -6.33 4.65 2.67
N VAL A 118 -6.00 3.38 2.45
CA VAL A 118 -7.03 2.37 2.11
C VAL A 118 -7.40 1.58 3.37
N PRO A 119 -8.70 1.46 3.70
CA PRO A 119 -9.15 0.74 4.89
C PRO A 119 -8.79 -0.75 4.85
N GLY A 120 -8.29 -1.27 5.96
CA GLY A 120 -7.91 -2.67 6.15
C GLY A 120 -9.07 -3.65 6.04
N GLY A 121 -10.29 -3.21 6.38
CA GLY A 121 -11.52 -4.00 6.23
C GLY A 121 -11.74 -4.51 4.80
N ALA A 122 -11.35 -3.74 3.78
CA ALA A 122 -11.40 -4.16 2.37
C ALA A 122 -10.44 -5.33 2.04
N PHE A 123 -9.47 -5.60 2.92
CA PHE A 123 -8.52 -6.70 2.83
C PHE A 123 -8.79 -7.81 3.87
N GLY A 124 -9.91 -7.73 4.62
CA GLY A 124 -10.24 -8.68 5.69
C GLY A 124 -9.42 -8.49 6.98
N ALA A 125 -8.79 -7.33 7.17
CA ALA A 125 -7.97 -7.02 8.34
C ALA A 125 -8.37 -5.65 8.91
N ASP A 126 -9.58 -5.59 9.48
CA ASP A 126 -10.03 -4.40 10.20
C ASP A 126 -9.09 -4.10 11.39
N GLY A 127 -8.92 -2.83 11.75
CA GLY A 127 -7.82 -2.36 12.58
C GLY A 127 -6.67 -1.75 11.78
N HIS A 128 -6.43 -2.23 10.55
CA HIS A 128 -5.28 -1.81 9.76
C HIS A 128 -5.64 -0.76 8.71
N LEU A 129 -4.66 0.01 8.27
CA LEU A 129 -4.76 0.85 7.06
C LEU A 129 -3.56 0.58 6.14
N ARG A 130 -3.79 0.62 4.82
CA ARG A 130 -2.73 0.48 3.83
C ARG A 130 -2.27 1.84 3.32
N PHE A 131 -0.98 2.10 3.47
CA PHE A 131 -0.31 3.28 2.90
C PHE A 131 0.71 2.85 1.85
N SER A 132 0.75 3.55 0.72
CA SER A 132 1.79 3.39 -0.31
C SER A 132 2.96 4.30 -0.02
N TYR A 133 4.19 3.77 -0.03
CA TYR A 133 5.42 4.57 0.07
C TYR A 133 6.10 4.75 -1.31
N ALA A 134 5.34 4.63 -2.40
CA ALA A 134 5.81 4.93 -3.76
C ALA A 134 5.80 6.43 -4.09
N LEU A 135 6.36 7.23 -3.18
CA LEU A 135 6.42 8.70 -3.22
C LEU A 135 7.86 9.18 -2.92
N GLY A 136 8.07 10.49 -2.93
CA GLY A 136 9.30 11.09 -2.40
C GLY A 136 9.38 10.98 -0.87
N GLU A 137 10.59 11.03 -0.32
CA GLU A 137 10.80 10.89 1.13
C GLU A 137 10.22 12.07 1.92
N SER A 138 10.21 13.27 1.33
CA SER A 138 9.57 14.46 1.90
C SER A 138 8.07 14.26 2.09
N GLU A 139 7.38 13.73 1.09
CA GLU A 139 5.95 13.49 1.09
C GLU A 139 5.58 12.37 2.06
N ILE A 140 6.43 11.34 2.20
CA ILE A 140 6.27 10.29 3.21
C ILE A 140 6.35 10.89 4.62
N ARG A 141 7.36 11.72 4.90
CA ARG A 141 7.53 12.39 6.20
C ARG A 141 6.35 13.30 6.52
N GLU A 142 5.94 14.11 5.55
CA GLU A 142 4.82 15.02 5.70
C GLU A 142 3.51 14.27 5.94
N GLY A 143 3.18 13.28 5.10
CA GLY A 143 1.95 12.53 5.21
C GLY A 143 1.83 11.77 6.54
N ILE A 144 2.87 11.05 6.94
CA ILE A 144 2.87 10.30 8.21
C ILE A 144 2.92 11.26 9.40
N GLY A 145 3.62 12.39 9.29
CA GLY A 145 3.63 13.46 10.29
C GLY A 145 2.23 14.00 10.58
N ARG A 146 1.45 14.30 9.54
CA ARG A 146 0.05 14.74 9.69
C ARG A 146 -0.85 13.69 10.33
N VAL A 147 -0.63 12.41 10.03
CA VAL A 147 -1.33 11.29 10.70
C VAL A 147 -1.00 11.28 12.18
N LYS A 148 0.28 11.39 12.55
CA LYS A 148 0.75 11.47 13.93
C LYS A 148 0.13 12.65 14.68
N ASP A 149 0.15 13.84 14.08
CA ASP A 149 -0.39 15.07 14.67
C ASP A 149 -1.90 14.99 14.90
N LEU A 150 -2.65 14.38 13.97
CA LEU A 150 -4.09 14.18 14.14
C LEU A 150 -4.39 13.19 15.26
N LEU A 151 -3.70 12.04 15.27
CA LEU A 151 -3.89 10.99 16.28
C LEU A 151 -3.42 11.40 17.67
N ALA A 152 -2.50 12.35 17.80
CA ALA A 152 -2.09 12.92 19.09
C ALA A 152 -3.22 13.65 19.84
N LYS A 153 -4.36 13.92 19.17
CA LYS A 153 -5.57 14.50 19.79
C LYS A 153 -6.44 13.47 20.52
N ALA A 154 -6.09 12.20 20.48
CA ALA A 154 -6.76 11.13 21.21
C ALA A 154 -5.75 10.24 21.94
N ASP A 155 -6.16 9.74 23.10
CA ASP A 155 -5.36 8.75 23.83
C ASP A 155 -5.66 7.35 23.29
N PRO A 156 -4.64 6.58 22.83
CA PRO A 156 -4.85 5.21 22.40
C PRO A 156 -5.34 4.37 23.58
N GLN A 157 -6.36 3.54 23.34
CA GLN A 157 -6.89 2.53 24.23
C GLN A 157 -6.31 1.18 23.81
N PRO A 158 -5.14 0.76 24.32
CA PRO A 158 -4.53 -0.50 23.93
C PRO A 158 -5.49 -1.66 24.22
N LYS A 159 -5.93 -2.35 23.17
CA LYS A 159 -6.55 -3.67 23.32
C LYS A 159 -5.46 -4.63 23.81
N GLY A 160 -5.71 -5.23 24.98
CA GLY A 160 -4.82 -6.20 25.63
C GLY A 160 -4.45 -7.36 24.73
#